data_AF-A0A838TKT2-F1
#
_entry.id   AF-A0A838TKT2-F1
#
_cell.length_a   1.000
_cell.length_b   1.000
_cell.length_c   1.000
_cell.angle_alpha   90.00
_cell.angle_beta   90.00
_cell.angle_gamma   90.00
#
_symmetry.space_group_name_H-M   'P 1'
#
loop_
_entity.id
_entity.type
_entity.pdbx_description
1 polymer ?
#
loop_
_entity_poly.entity_id
_entity_poly.type
_entity_poly.pdbx_seq_one_letter_code
_entity_poly.pdbx_strand_id
1 'polypeptide(L)' 'MPRISGIKYHKTLTGKVKSVTIDLNRWGTHLEDFFDLVEAHKRRDQPSIDLDKVIKELDRKLGIE' A
#
# COMPACT_ATOMS: atom_id res chain seq x y z
N MET A 1 14.94 -22.19 4.52
CA MET A 1 14.10 -21.03 4.14
C MET A 1 14.85 -19.76 4.52
N PRO A 2 15.11 -18.85 3.56
CA PRO A 2 15.73 -17.58 3.88
C PRO A 2 14.89 -16.85 4.93
N ARG A 3 15.54 -16.39 6.00
CA ARG A 3 14.90 -15.56 7.03
C ARG A 3 14.86 -14.13 6.49
N ILE A 4 13.68 -13.67 6.09
CA ILE A 4 13.48 -12.26 5.74
C ILE A 4 13.55 -11.46 7.04
N SER A 5 14.49 -10.54 7.11
CA SER A 5 14.72 -9.76 8.32
C SER A 5 13.50 -8.86 8.61
N GLY A 6 13.02 -8.86 9.85
CA GLY A 6 11.78 -8.16 10.22
C GLY A 6 10.49 -8.96 9.97
N ILE A 7 10.57 -10.22 9.53
CA ILE A 7 9.40 -11.12 9.37
C ILE A 7 9.54 -12.33 10.30
N LYS A 8 8.52 -12.57 11.14
CA LYS A 8 8.44 -13.74 12.03
C LYS A 8 7.27 -14.64 11.64
N TYR A 9 7.56 -15.91 11.36
CA TYR A 9 6.55 -16.91 11.02
C TYR A 9 6.17 -17.73 12.25
N HIS A 10 4.89 -17.73 12.61
CA HIS A 10 4.35 -18.56 13.69
C HIS A 10 3.82 -19.85 13.10
N LYS A 11 4.39 -20.99 13.51
CA LYS A 11 4.06 -22.31 12.97
C LYS A 11 3.19 -23.11 13.95
N THR A 12 2.32 -23.95 13.40
CA THR A 12 1.61 -24.99 14.16
C THR A 12 2.57 -26.10 14.60
N LEU A 13 2.10 -27.00 15.47
CA LEU A 13 2.85 -28.20 15.87
C LEU A 13 3.23 -29.09 14.68
N THR A 14 2.44 -29.05 13.60
CA THR A 14 2.71 -29.77 12.34
C THR A 14 3.67 -29.02 11.39
N GLY A 15 4.17 -27.86 11.81
CA GLY A 15 5.11 -27.04 11.02
C GLY A 15 4.46 -26.14 9.95
N LYS A 16 3.12 -26.15 9.82
CA LYS A 16 2.40 -25.24 8.90
C LYS A 16 2.41 -23.82 9.45
N VAL A 17 2.63 -22.83 8.58
CA VAL A 17 2.55 -21.42 8.98
C VAL A 17 1.09 -21.07 9.30
N LYS A 18 0.84 -20.64 10.55
CA LYS A 18 -0.48 -20.19 11.02
C LYS A 18 -0.64 -18.69 10.89
N SER A 19 0.40 -17.93 11.20
CA SER A 19 0.40 -16.47 11.11
C SER A 19 1.80 -15.92 10.92
N VAL A 20 1.87 -14.63 10.58
CA VAL A 20 3.12 -13.89 10.38
C VAL A 20 3.04 -12.57 11.16
N THR A 21 4.15 -12.17 11.78
CA THR A 21 4.33 -10.83 12.34
C THR A 21 5.36 -10.09 11.51
N ILE A 22 5.03 -8.86 11.12
CA ILE A 22 5.85 -7.99 10.28
C ILE A 22 6.25 -6.77 11.09
N ASP A 23 7.53 -6.40 11.02
CA ASP A 23 8.06 -5.17 11.60
C ASP A 23 7.68 -3.96 10.72
N LEU A 24 6.76 -3.14 11.21
CA LEU A 24 6.26 -1.96 10.50
C LEU A 24 7.29 -0.83 10.42
N ASN A 25 8.27 -0.76 11.33
CA ASN A 25 9.32 0.27 11.22
C ASN A 25 10.21 0.02 10.00
N ARG A 26 10.32 -1.25 9.59
CA ARG A 26 11.11 -1.64 8.42
C ARG A 26 10.27 -1.77 7.15
N TRP A 27 9.07 -2.32 7.26
CA TRP A 27 8.27 -2.70 6.10
C TRP A 27 6.98 -1.89 5.95
N GLY A 28 6.71 -0.92 6.84
CA GLY A 28 5.49 -0.12 6.83
C GLY A 28 5.28 0.61 5.50
N THR A 29 6.28 1.35 5.03
CA THR A 29 6.21 2.07 3.74
C THR A 29 5.95 1.13 2.57
N HIS A 30 6.60 -0.04 2.52
CA HIS A 30 6.36 -1.01 1.46
C HIS A 30 4.96 -1.63 1.50
N LEU A 31 4.39 -1.78 2.70
CA LEU A 31 3.00 -2.22 2.86
C LEU A 31 2.02 -1.14 2.41
N GLU A 32 2.29 0.11 2.76
CA GLU A 32 1.51 1.28 2.31
C GLU A 32 1.49 1.35 0.77
N ASP A 33 2.67 1.36 0.13
CA ASP A 33 2.80 1.35 -1.34
C ASP A 33 2.01 0.20 -1.98
N PHE A 34 2.07 -0.98 -1.38
CA PHE A 34 1.35 -2.15 -1.87
C PHE A 34 -0.17 -1.96 -1.78
N PHE A 35 -0.68 -1.44 -0.65
CA PHE A 35 -2.10 -1.18 -0.48
C PHE A 35 -2.60 -0.06 -1.39
N ASP A 36 -1.82 1.00 -1.57
CA ASP A 36 -2.11 2.09 -2.49
C ASP A 36 -2.21 1.59 -3.94
N LEU A 37 -1.32 0.68 -4.33
CA LEU A 37 -1.36 0.08 -5.67
C LEU A 37 -2.58 -0.83 -5.84
N VAL A 38 -2.97 -1.59 -4.82
CA VAL A 38 -4.19 -2.40 -4.83
C VAL A 38 -5.44 -1.51 -4.94
N GLU A 39 -5.48 -0.41 -4.19
CA GLU A 39 -6.52 0.62 -4.26
C GLU A 39 -6.61 1.23 -5.67
N ALA A 40 -5.47 1.63 -6.23
CA ALA A 40 -5.39 2.19 -7.58
C ALA A 40 -5.86 1.17 -8.62
N HIS A 41 -5.46 -0.09 -8.49
CA HIS A 41 -5.86 -1.15 -9.42
C HIS A 41 -7.38 -1.40 -9.40
N LYS A 42 -8.04 -1.29 -8.24
CA LYS A 42 -9.51 -1.37 -8.14
C LYS A 42 -10.21 -0.24 -8.93
N ARG A 43 -9.54 0.88 -9.14
CA ARG A 43 -10.08 2.06 -9.84
C ARG A 43 -9.60 2.14 -11.30
N ARG A 44 -8.95 1.10 -11.82
CA ARG A 44 -8.37 1.10 -13.19
C ARG A 44 -9.39 1.40 -14.30
N ASP A 45 -10.66 1.03 -14.08
CA ASP A 45 -11.74 1.19 -15.05
C ASP A 45 -12.52 2.52 -14.84
N GLN A 46 -12.13 3.33 -13.85
CA GLN A 46 -12.72 4.64 -13.62
C GLN A 46 -12.13 5.68 -14.59
N PRO A 47 -12.91 6.69 -15.01
CA PRO A 47 -12.38 7.80 -15.80
C PRO A 47 -11.22 8.47 -15.04
N SER A 48 -10.05 8.51 -15.66
CA SER A 48 -8.93 9.30 -15.16
C SER A 48 -9.04 10.74 -15.66
N ILE A 49 -8.52 11.67 -14.86
CA ILE A 49 -8.35 13.06 -15.27
C ILE A 49 -6.85 13.37 -15.32
N ASP A 50 -6.45 14.19 -16.28
CA ASP A 50 -5.07 14.63 -16.40
C ASP A 50 -4.64 15.42 -15.17
N LEU A 51 -3.38 15.28 -14.77
CA LEU A 51 -2.83 15.99 -13.60
C LEU A 51 -3.04 17.50 -13.67
N ASP A 52 -2.87 18.11 -14.84
CA ASP A 52 -3.08 19.55 -15.04
C ASP A 52 -4.54 19.97 -14.77
N LYS A 53 -5.51 19.08 -15.03
CA LYS A 53 -6.92 19.33 -14.71
C LYS A 53 -7.18 19.15 -13.21
N VAL A 54 -6.54 18.16 -12.57
CA VAL A 54 -6.59 17.98 -11.11
C VAL A 54 -6.11 19.24 -10.40
N ILE A 55 -4.94 19.76 -10.79
CA ILE A 55 -4.34 20.96 -10.20
C ILE A 55 -5.30 22.14 -10.33
N LYS A 56 -5.79 22.44 -11.54
CA LYS A 56 -6.76 23.52 -11.76
C LYS A 56 -8.05 23.37 -10.95
N GLU A 57 -8.55 22.14 -10.76
CA GLU A 57 -9.73 21.90 -9.94
C GLU A 57 -9.48 22.10 -8.44
N LEU A 58 -8.29 21.71 -7.97
CA LEU A 58 -7.86 21.91 -6.58
C LEU A 58 -7.63 23.38 -6.29
N ASP A 59 -6.92 24.09 -7.15
CA ASP A 59 -6.68 25.55 -7.07
C ASP A 59 -8.01 26.31 -6.99
N ARG A 60 -8.96 25.98 -7.89
CA ARG A 60 -10.32 26.54 -7.87
C ARG A 60 -11.09 26.24 -6.58
N LYS A 61 -10.93 25.07 -5.99
CA LYS A 61 -11.67 24.65 -4.77
C LYS A 61 -11.02 25.14 -3.47
N LEU A 62 -9.71 25.25 -3.44
CA LEU A 62 -8.91 25.57 -2.26
C LEU A 62 -8.49 27.05 -2.23
N GLY A 63 -8.65 27.78 -3.32
CA GLY A 63 -8.29 29.20 -3.40
C GLY A 63 -6.78 29.45 -3.39
N ILE A 64 -6.00 28.47 -3.86
CA ILE A 64 -4.57 28.62 -4.09
C ILE A 64 -4.49 29.08 -5.55
N GLU A 65 -4.29 30.38 -5.75
CA GLU A 65 -4.45 31.14 -7.02
C GLU A 65 -4.19 30.41 -8.35
#